data_AF-A0A3D4JG35-F1
#
_entry.id   AF-A0A3D4JG35-F1
#
_cell.length_a   1.000
_cell.length_b   1.000
_cell.length_c   1.000
_cell.angle_alpha   90.00
_cell.angle_beta   90.00
_cell.angle_gamma   90.00
#
_symmetry.space_group_name_H-M   'P 1'
#
loop_
_entity.id
_entity.type
_entity.pdbx_description
1 polymer ?
#
loop_
_entity_poly.entity_id
_entity_poly.type
_entity_poly.pdbx_seq_one_letter_code
_entity_poly.pdbx_strand_id
1 'polypeptide(L)'
;MNLFRLNQNDPVYLPPYVEFVKIWDRAKKNQELVNASIQILKKQLTFIPNKNPFETFIKRLAKDMDWLNQESLDMFHQYSFVTLRQLGACYELSKTYLQWLQQNGEKNLDDVIEIFNNISTTAKTTQFQLARAVSKKKPLDFSPIEKMGQDWQTAMNTLQKLYL
;
A
#
# COMPACT_ATOMS: atom_id res chain seq x y z
N MET A 1 -28.08 33.49 12.61
CA MET A 1 -26.76 33.11 12.06
C MET A 1 -26.80 31.61 11.79
N ASN A 2 -26.93 31.21 10.52
CA ASN A 2 -27.15 29.80 10.16
C ASN A 2 -25.79 29.11 10.07
N LEU A 3 -25.30 28.59 11.20
CA LEU A 3 -23.91 28.14 11.41
C LEU A 3 -23.44 27.09 10.41
N PHE A 4 -24.37 26.25 9.90
CA PHE A 4 -24.04 25.11 9.05
C PHE A 4 -24.47 25.27 7.58
N ARG A 5 -25.16 26.37 7.22
CA ARG A 5 -25.59 26.73 5.84
C ARG A 5 -26.03 25.57 4.93
N LEU A 6 -26.76 24.59 5.49
CA LEU A 6 -27.13 23.32 4.85
C LEU A 6 -28.00 23.43 3.57
N ASN A 7 -28.46 24.64 3.22
CA ASN A 7 -29.31 24.90 2.06
C ASN A 7 -28.55 25.56 0.89
N GLN A 8 -27.22 25.68 0.97
CA GLN A 8 -26.39 26.30 -0.06
C GLN A 8 -25.23 25.37 -0.44
N ASN A 9 -25.18 24.95 -1.71
CA ASN A 9 -24.01 24.25 -2.27
C ASN A 9 -22.92 25.30 -2.56
N ASP A 10 -22.17 25.71 -1.55
CA ASP A 10 -21.04 26.62 -1.67
C ASP A 10 -19.73 25.81 -1.76
N PRO A 11 -19.00 25.80 -2.90
CA PRO A 11 -17.78 25.01 -3.07
C PRO A 11 -16.62 25.47 -2.15
N VAL A 12 -16.72 26.64 -1.51
CA VAL A 12 -15.73 27.14 -0.54
C VAL A 12 -15.95 26.53 0.86
N TYR A 13 -17.16 26.05 1.16
CA TYR A 13 -17.52 25.47 2.45
C TYR A 13 -17.96 24.02 2.29
N LEU A 14 -17.02 23.10 2.47
CA LEU A 14 -17.37 21.70 2.68
C LEU A 14 -18.21 21.58 3.97
N PRO A 15 -19.24 20.73 4.01
CA PRO A 15 -19.86 20.37 5.29
C PRO A 15 -18.78 19.90 6.27
N PRO A 16 -18.95 20.11 7.58
CA PRO A 16 -17.93 19.72 8.55
C PRO A 16 -17.49 18.30 8.30
N TYR A 17 -16.17 18.06 8.29
CA TYR A 17 -15.64 16.71 8.22
C TYR A 17 -16.10 15.97 9.47
N VAL A 18 -17.04 15.05 9.31
CA VAL A 18 -17.59 14.22 10.38
C VAL A 18 -17.13 12.79 10.15
N GLU A 19 -16.36 12.26 11.11
CA GLU A 19 -16.03 10.84 11.14
C GLU A 19 -17.13 10.07 11.85
N PHE A 20 -17.69 9.05 11.19
CA PHE A 20 -18.66 8.15 11.79
C PHE A 20 -17.94 6.89 12.28
N VAL A 21 -17.87 6.70 13.60
CA VAL A 21 -17.49 5.42 14.18
C VAL A 21 -18.72 4.53 14.25
N LYS A 22 -18.80 3.55 13.34
CA LYS A 22 -19.84 2.53 13.40
C LYS A 22 -19.39 1.42 14.35
N ILE A 23 -20.02 1.34 15.51
CA ILE A 23 -19.80 0.23 16.46
C ILE A 23 -20.67 -0.94 16.01
N TRP A 24 -20.03 -2.04 15.64
CA TRP A 24 -20.71 -3.25 15.20
C TRP A 24 -20.70 -4.29 16.32
N ASP A 25 -21.88 -4.68 16.82
CA ASP A 25 -22.04 -5.76 17.82
C ASP A 25 -21.83 -7.17 17.23
N ARG A 26 -21.46 -7.26 15.95
CA ARG A 26 -21.19 -8.52 15.24
C ARG A 26 -19.70 -8.81 15.08
N ALA A 27 -18.85 -8.15 15.87
CA ALA A 27 -17.42 -8.37 15.83
C ALA A 27 -17.11 -9.79 16.30
N LYS A 28 -16.57 -10.62 15.39
CA LYS A 28 -16.02 -11.93 15.72
C LYS A 28 -14.89 -11.77 16.73
N LYS A 29 -14.73 -12.72 17.65
CA LYS A 29 -13.71 -12.68 18.70
C LYS A 29 -12.84 -13.94 18.67
N ASN A 30 -11.62 -13.83 19.21
CA ASN A 30 -10.71 -14.95 19.41
C ASN A 30 -10.55 -15.80 18.12
N GLN A 31 -10.70 -17.11 18.21
CA GLN A 31 -10.52 -18.03 17.09
C GLN A 31 -11.48 -17.77 15.92
N GLU A 32 -12.71 -17.30 16.19
CA GLU A 32 -13.67 -17.01 15.12
C GLU A 32 -13.18 -15.85 14.24
N LEU A 33 -12.54 -14.85 14.86
CA LEU A 33 -11.93 -13.74 14.15
C LEU A 33 -10.76 -14.23 13.28
N VAL A 34 -9.88 -15.06 13.84
CA VAL A 34 -8.73 -15.64 13.13
C VAL A 34 -9.20 -16.44 11.91
N ASN A 35 -10.18 -17.32 12.10
CA ASN A 35 -10.74 -18.13 11.02
C ASN A 35 -11.34 -17.25 9.91
N ALA A 36 -12.10 -16.23 10.27
CA ALA A 36 -12.67 -15.31 9.29
C ALA A 36 -11.59 -14.49 8.54
N SER A 37 -10.55 -14.04 9.24
CA SER A 37 -9.40 -13.37 8.64
C SER A 37 -8.70 -14.27 7.62
N ILE A 38 -8.46 -15.54 7.95
CA ILE A 38 -7.88 -16.52 7.02
C ILE A 38 -8.78 -16.74 5.79
N GLN A 39 -10.10 -16.82 5.96
CA GLN A 39 -11.02 -16.93 4.81
C GLN A 39 -10.96 -15.70 3.90
N ILE A 40 -10.85 -14.50 4.49
CA ILE A 40 -10.65 -13.27 3.73
C ILE A 40 -9.31 -13.31 3.01
N LEU A 41 -8.22 -13.69 3.68
CA LEU A 41 -6.89 -13.82 3.07
C LEU A 41 -6.92 -14.77 1.87
N LYS A 42 -7.49 -15.96 2.02
CA LYS A 42 -7.67 -16.94 0.92
C LYS A 42 -8.39 -16.29 -0.26
N LYS A 43 -9.52 -15.63 0.00
CA LYS A 43 -10.26 -14.91 -1.03
C LYS A 43 -9.43 -13.82 -1.70
N GLN A 44 -8.69 -13.01 -0.95
CA GLN A 44 -7.84 -11.96 -1.51
C GLN A 44 -6.70 -12.53 -2.38
N LEU A 45 -6.12 -13.66 -1.98
CA LEU A 45 -5.08 -14.33 -2.76
C LEU A 45 -5.57 -14.81 -4.14
N THR A 46 -6.89 -15.05 -4.30
CA THR A 46 -7.48 -15.36 -5.62
C THR A 46 -7.57 -14.16 -6.57
N PHE A 47 -7.50 -12.93 -6.04
CA PHE A 47 -7.54 -11.70 -6.85
C PHE A 47 -6.15 -11.16 -7.20
N ILE A 48 -5.09 -11.83 -6.75
CA ILE A 48 -3.72 -11.40 -7.05
C ILE A 48 -3.49 -11.42 -8.56
N PRO A 49 -2.94 -10.35 -9.15
CA PRO A 49 -2.69 -10.30 -10.59
C PRO A 49 -1.76 -11.42 -11.05
N ASN A 50 -2.05 -12.00 -12.23
CA ASN A 50 -1.20 -13.01 -12.87
C ASN A 50 0.16 -12.47 -13.33
N LYS A 51 0.29 -11.14 -13.47
CA LYS A 51 1.54 -10.46 -13.85
C LYS A 51 2.03 -9.64 -12.68
N ASN A 52 3.35 -9.59 -12.50
CA ASN A 52 3.96 -8.83 -11.42
C ASN A 52 3.64 -7.32 -11.59
N PRO A 53 2.95 -6.69 -10.61
CA PRO A 53 2.56 -5.29 -10.71
C PRO A 53 3.77 -4.35 -10.71
N PHE A 54 4.90 -4.73 -10.12
CA PHE A 54 6.11 -3.91 -10.08
C PHE A 54 6.74 -3.75 -11.46
N GLU A 55 6.71 -4.78 -12.31
CA GLU A 55 7.20 -4.68 -13.69
C GLU A 55 6.39 -3.67 -14.51
N THR A 56 5.07 -3.66 -14.30
CA THR A 56 4.17 -2.70 -14.97
C THR A 56 4.39 -1.30 -14.40
N PHE A 57 4.57 -1.20 -13.09
CA PHE A 57 4.84 0.07 -12.42
C PHE A 57 6.16 0.69 -12.86
N ILE A 58 7.25 -0.06 -12.99
CA ILE A 58 8.55 0.46 -13.46
C ILE A 58 8.42 1.08 -14.86
N LYS A 59 7.76 0.37 -15.80
CA LYS A 59 7.50 0.89 -17.15
C LYS A 59 6.71 2.18 -17.12
N ARG A 60 5.70 2.27 -16.25
CA ARG A 60 4.88 3.47 -16.10
C ARG A 60 5.67 4.62 -15.48
N LEU A 61 6.38 4.37 -14.39
CA LEU A 61 7.21 5.34 -13.69
C LEU A 61 8.29 5.91 -14.60
N ALA A 62 8.96 5.07 -15.40
CA ALA A 62 9.95 5.52 -16.37
C ALA A 62 9.37 6.54 -17.38
N LYS A 63 8.15 6.30 -17.87
CA LYS A 63 7.44 7.26 -18.73
C LYS A 63 7.01 8.52 -17.97
N ASP A 64 6.55 8.36 -16.72
CA ASP A 64 6.12 9.48 -15.89
C ASP A 64 7.30 10.38 -15.48
N MET A 65 8.55 9.88 -15.45
CA MET A 65 9.72 10.68 -15.09
C MET A 65 9.94 11.87 -16.04
N ASP A 66 9.70 11.70 -17.34
CA ASP A 66 9.85 12.78 -18.33
C ASP A 66 8.86 13.93 -18.05
N TRP A 67 7.65 13.57 -17.63
CA TRP A 67 6.60 14.50 -17.23
C TRP A 67 6.89 15.12 -15.85
N LEU A 68 7.19 14.30 -14.84
CA LEU A 68 7.48 14.75 -13.47
C LEU A 68 8.65 15.74 -13.39
N ASN A 69 9.65 15.62 -14.27
CA ASN A 69 10.77 16.55 -14.35
C ASN A 69 10.38 17.98 -14.79
N GLN A 70 9.18 18.17 -15.33
CA GLN A 70 8.63 19.44 -15.80
C GLN A 70 7.58 20.03 -14.86
N GLU A 71 7.14 19.26 -13.87
CA GLU A 71 6.03 19.61 -12.98
C GLU A 71 6.48 20.31 -11.69
N SER A 72 5.50 20.88 -10.98
CA SER A 72 5.73 21.52 -9.69
C SER A 72 6.04 20.50 -8.58
N LEU A 73 6.65 20.99 -7.50
CA LEU A 73 6.89 20.19 -6.30
C LEU A 73 5.58 19.69 -5.67
N ASP A 74 4.49 20.47 -5.76
CA ASP A 74 3.17 20.07 -5.27
C ASP A 74 2.62 18.87 -6.05
N MET A 75 2.77 18.88 -7.38
CA MET A 75 2.38 17.73 -8.22
C MET A 75 3.22 16.50 -7.90
N PHE A 76 4.52 16.67 -7.65
CA PHE A 76 5.38 15.58 -7.17
C PHE A 76 4.88 14.99 -5.85
N HIS A 77 4.47 15.83 -4.88
CA HIS A 77 3.95 15.36 -3.61
C HIS A 77 2.66 14.54 -3.75
N GLN A 78 1.73 14.98 -4.61
CA GLN A 78 0.52 14.22 -4.93
C GLN A 78 0.84 12.88 -5.60
N TYR A 79 1.74 12.87 -6.59
CA TYR A 79 2.17 11.65 -7.26
C TYR A 79 2.82 10.65 -6.29
N SER A 80 3.77 11.14 -5.49
CA SER A 80 4.46 10.34 -4.47
C SER A 80 3.51 9.82 -3.40
N PHE A 81 2.43 10.55 -3.09
CA PHE A 81 1.41 10.12 -2.14
C PHE A 81 0.70 8.87 -2.64
N VAL A 82 0.13 8.88 -3.84
CA VAL A 82 -0.68 7.76 -4.36
C VAL A 82 0.15 6.56 -4.85
N THR A 83 1.47 6.73 -5.00
CA THR A 83 2.38 5.66 -5.46
C THR A 83 3.17 5.06 -4.30
N LEU A 84 4.42 5.46 -4.12
CA LEU A 84 5.38 4.83 -3.20
C LEU A 84 4.96 4.93 -1.73
N ARG A 85 4.26 6.00 -1.32
CA ARG A 85 3.80 6.16 0.06
C ARG A 85 2.66 5.21 0.40
N GLN A 86 1.65 5.11 -0.47
CA GLN A 86 0.57 4.12 -0.32
C GLN A 86 1.11 2.69 -0.40
N LEU A 87 2.06 2.42 -1.32
CA LEU A 87 2.73 1.13 -1.44
C LEU A 87 3.42 0.73 -0.13
N GLY A 88 4.23 1.62 0.44
CA GLY A 88 4.93 1.36 1.69
C GLY A 88 3.96 1.12 2.86
N ALA A 89 2.92 1.95 2.99
CA ALA A 89 1.89 1.79 4.01
C ALA A 89 1.12 0.47 3.86
N CYS A 90 0.80 0.06 2.64
CA CYS A 90 0.11 -1.19 2.35
C CYS A 90 0.90 -2.41 2.85
N TYR A 91 2.21 -2.48 2.56
CA TYR A 91 3.03 -3.60 3.00
C TYR A 91 3.43 -3.52 4.49
N GLU A 92 3.50 -2.33 5.08
CA GLU A 92 3.58 -2.17 6.54
C GLU A 92 2.36 -2.81 7.22
N LEU A 93 1.16 -2.47 6.75
CA LEU A 93 -0.08 -3.02 7.29
C LEU A 93 -0.20 -4.53 7.05
N SER A 94 0.20 -4.99 5.85
CA SER A 94 0.19 -6.41 5.50
C SER A 94 1.15 -7.21 6.37
N LYS A 95 2.35 -6.68 6.65
CA LYS A 95 3.30 -7.26 7.61
C LYS A 95 2.66 -7.38 9.00
N THR A 96 2.09 -6.29 9.52
CA THR A 96 1.43 -6.29 10.84
C THR A 96 0.30 -7.31 10.90
N TYR A 97 -0.48 -7.44 9.83
CA TYR A 97 -1.52 -8.45 9.73
C TYR A 97 -0.97 -9.89 9.78
N LEU A 98 0.09 -10.19 9.04
CA LEU A 98 0.70 -11.52 9.07
C LEU A 98 1.36 -11.83 10.43
N GLN A 99 1.96 -10.83 11.09
CA GLN A 99 2.46 -10.97 12.46
C GLN A 99 1.33 -11.28 13.44
N TRP A 100 0.19 -10.61 13.30
CA TRP A 100 -0.99 -10.90 14.11
C TRP A 100 -1.50 -12.32 13.87
N LEU A 101 -1.57 -12.79 12.61
CA LEU A 101 -1.92 -14.18 12.31
C LEU A 101 -0.95 -15.17 12.96
N GLN A 102 0.35 -14.91 12.88
CA GLN A 102 1.38 -15.75 13.48
C GLN A 102 1.24 -15.85 15.01
N GLN A 103 1.00 -14.71 15.67
CA GLN A 103 0.73 -14.67 17.11
C GLN A 103 -0.53 -15.45 17.51
N ASN A 104 -1.45 -15.66 16.57
CA ASN A 104 -2.69 -16.42 16.76
C ASN A 104 -2.60 -17.86 16.22
N GLY A 105 -1.39 -18.38 15.98
CA GLY A 105 -1.14 -19.80 15.74
C GLY A 105 -0.85 -20.18 14.28
N GLU A 106 -0.93 -19.25 13.35
CA GLU A 106 -0.47 -19.49 11.97
C GLU A 106 1.05 -19.64 11.94
N LYS A 107 1.57 -20.50 11.06
CA LYS A 107 3.00 -20.88 11.02
C LYS A 107 3.59 -20.61 9.64
N ASN A 108 4.92 -20.60 9.57
CA ASN A 108 5.69 -20.43 8.33
C ASN A 108 5.44 -19.08 7.65
N LEU A 109 5.23 -18.03 8.44
CA LEU A 109 5.00 -16.66 7.94
C LEU A 109 6.24 -15.77 8.07
N ASP A 110 7.28 -16.20 8.77
CA ASP A 110 8.48 -15.42 9.10
C ASP A 110 9.12 -14.77 7.86
N ASP A 111 9.40 -15.59 6.84
CA ASP A 111 10.01 -15.11 5.58
C ASP A 111 9.12 -14.07 4.88
N VAL A 112 7.80 -14.27 4.86
CA VAL A 112 6.87 -13.35 4.19
C VAL A 112 6.73 -12.05 4.97
N ILE A 113 6.72 -12.11 6.30
CA ILE A 113 6.72 -10.95 7.19
C ILE A 113 7.98 -10.11 6.93
N GLU A 114 9.15 -10.74 6.84
CA GLU A 114 10.41 -10.05 6.54
C GLU A 114 10.37 -9.42 5.14
N ILE A 115 9.91 -10.17 4.13
CA ILE A 115 9.76 -9.67 2.76
C ILE A 115 8.84 -8.43 2.72
N PHE A 116 7.67 -8.47 3.37
CA PHE A 116 6.77 -7.31 3.41
C PHE A 116 7.37 -6.11 4.16
N ASN A 117 8.16 -6.37 5.21
CA ASN A 117 8.95 -5.32 5.86
C ASN A 117 9.97 -4.69 4.91
N ASN A 118 10.67 -5.50 4.11
CA ASN A 118 11.66 -5.06 3.14
C ASN A 118 11.02 -4.26 2.00
N ILE A 119 9.83 -4.65 1.53
CA ILE A 119 9.07 -3.87 0.55
C ILE A 119 8.66 -2.51 1.14
N SER A 120 8.13 -2.49 2.37
CA SER A 120 7.73 -1.24 3.03
C SER A 120 8.90 -0.28 3.21
N THR A 121 10.03 -0.77 3.71
CA THR A 121 11.23 0.04 3.95
C THR A 121 11.87 0.51 2.64
N THR A 122 11.97 -0.36 1.63
CA THR A 122 12.45 0.00 0.29
C THR A 122 11.55 1.02 -0.39
N ALA A 123 10.23 0.92 -0.24
CA ALA A 123 9.31 1.91 -0.80
C ALA A 123 9.52 3.30 -0.16
N LYS A 124 9.73 3.36 1.16
CA LYS A 124 10.04 4.61 1.88
C LYS A 124 11.36 5.22 1.41
N THR A 125 12.42 4.43 1.25
CA THR A 125 13.73 4.95 0.79
C THR A 125 13.66 5.39 -0.68
N THR A 126 13.02 4.61 -1.54
CA THR A 126 12.79 4.93 -2.95
C THR A 126 12.01 6.24 -3.09
N GLN A 127 11.09 6.54 -2.18
CA GLN A 127 10.35 7.82 -2.18
C GLN A 127 11.30 9.03 -2.09
N PHE A 128 12.32 8.97 -1.23
CA PHE A 128 13.31 10.04 -1.09
C PHE A 128 14.29 10.08 -2.29
N GLN A 129 14.63 8.92 -2.85
CA GLN A 129 15.44 8.84 -4.05
C GLN A 129 14.72 9.48 -5.25
N LEU A 130 13.43 9.19 -5.41
CA LEU A 130 12.58 9.80 -6.42
C LEU A 130 12.49 11.32 -6.24
N ALA A 131 12.25 11.79 -5.02
CA ALA A 131 12.26 13.23 -4.71
C ALA A 131 13.57 13.89 -5.14
N ARG A 132 14.71 13.27 -4.78
CA ARG A 132 16.04 13.76 -5.14
C ARG A 132 16.27 13.71 -6.66
N ALA A 133 15.79 12.67 -7.35
CA ALA A 133 15.92 12.51 -8.79
C ALA A 133 15.18 13.65 -9.52
N VAL A 134 13.93 13.90 -9.15
CA VAL A 134 13.12 15.00 -9.69
C VAL A 134 13.75 16.37 -9.37
N SER A 135 14.09 16.65 -8.10
CA SER A 135 14.66 17.96 -7.72
C SER A 135 16.02 18.25 -8.37
N LYS A 136 16.81 17.22 -8.67
CA LYS A 136 18.15 17.37 -9.29
C LYS A 136 18.18 17.05 -10.78
N LYS A 137 17.04 16.73 -11.40
CA LYS A 137 16.93 16.27 -12.80
C LYS A 137 17.92 15.16 -13.12
N LYS A 138 18.05 14.19 -12.21
CA LYS A 138 18.94 13.04 -12.35
C LYS A 138 18.13 11.78 -12.69
N PRO A 139 18.74 10.82 -13.41
CA PRO A 139 18.09 9.53 -13.63
C PRO A 139 17.78 8.85 -12.29
N LEU A 140 16.62 8.21 -12.23
CA LEU A 140 16.23 7.36 -11.12
C LEU A 140 16.85 5.97 -11.30
N ASP A 141 17.40 5.41 -10.23
CA ASP A 141 17.78 4.00 -10.19
C ASP A 141 16.54 3.14 -9.91
N PHE A 142 16.22 2.23 -10.84
CA PHE A 142 15.06 1.33 -10.73
C PHE A 142 15.37 0.03 -9.99
N SER A 143 16.65 -0.27 -9.73
CA SER A 143 17.07 -1.52 -9.08
C SER A 143 16.34 -1.80 -7.75
N PRO A 144 16.06 -0.80 -6.88
CA PRO A 144 15.27 -1.03 -5.67
C PRO A 144 13.83 -1.49 -5.95
N ILE A 145 13.21 -0.97 -7.02
CA ILE A 145 11.83 -1.32 -7.40
C ILE A 145 11.79 -2.72 -8.04
N GLU A 146 12.81 -3.06 -8.83
CA GLU A 146 12.98 -4.41 -9.38
C GLU A 146 13.12 -5.45 -8.26
N LYS A 147 13.92 -5.14 -7.23
CA LYS A 147 14.07 -5.98 -6.05
C LYS A 147 12.74 -6.16 -5.31
N MET A 148 11.98 -5.08 -5.09
CA MET A 148 10.63 -5.17 -4.50
C MET A 148 9.70 -6.06 -5.34
N GLY A 149 9.84 -6.04 -6.67
CA GLY A 149 9.10 -6.92 -7.57
C GLY A 149 9.45 -8.41 -7.36
N GLN A 150 10.73 -8.74 -7.26
CA GLN A 150 11.18 -10.11 -6.97
C GLN A 150 10.70 -10.60 -5.61
N ASP A 151 10.82 -9.72 -4.60
CA ASP A 151 10.36 -9.94 -3.24
C ASP A 151 8.86 -10.20 -3.20
N TRP A 152 8.09 -9.34 -3.87
CA TRP A 152 6.65 -9.50 -4.00
C TRP A 152 6.26 -10.84 -4.61
N GLN A 153 6.91 -11.24 -5.71
CA GLN A 153 6.61 -12.51 -6.37
C GLN A 153 6.87 -13.69 -5.43
N THR A 154 7.99 -13.65 -4.71
CA THR A 154 8.35 -14.68 -3.73
C THR A 154 7.31 -14.76 -2.62
N ALA A 155 6.92 -13.63 -2.03
CA ALA A 155 5.91 -13.57 -0.99
C ALA A 155 4.52 -14.06 -1.46
N MET A 156 4.07 -13.64 -2.64
CA MET A 156 2.78 -14.08 -3.17
C MET A 156 2.76 -15.59 -3.45
N ASN A 157 3.84 -16.13 -4.05
CA ASN A 157 3.95 -17.57 -4.29
C ASN A 157 3.91 -18.37 -2.98
N THR A 158 4.62 -17.90 -1.95
CA THR A 158 4.62 -18.54 -0.63
C THR A 158 3.23 -18.49 0.01
N LEU A 159 2.56 -17.34 0.03
CA LEU A 159 1.23 -17.21 0.59
C LEU A 159 0.19 -18.06 -0.17
N GLN A 160 0.25 -18.08 -1.51
CA GLN A 160 -0.63 -18.93 -2.31
C GLN A 160 -0.40 -20.40 -1.97
N LYS A 161 0.85 -20.87 -1.88
CA LYS A 161 1.17 -22.25 -1.48
C LYS A 161 0.67 -22.62 -0.08
N LEU A 162 0.64 -21.66 0.85
CA LEU A 162 0.20 -21.91 2.22
C LEU A 162 -1.33 -21.94 2.36
N TYR A 163 -2.04 -21.14 1.55
CA TYR A 163 -3.45 -20.83 1.80
C TYR A 163 -4.42 -21.30 0.71
N LEU A 164 -3.96 -21.55 -0.52
CA LEU A 164 -4.76 -22.06 -1.64
C LEU A 164 -4.44 -23.54 -1.90
#